data_AF-A0A959MJ82-F1
#
_entry.id   AF-A0A959MJ82-F1
#
_cell.length_a   1.000
_cell.length_b   1.000
_cell.length_c   1.000
_cell.angle_alpha   90.00
_cell.angle_beta   90.00
_cell.angle_gamma   90.00
#
_symmetry.space_group_name_H-M   'P 1'
#
loop_
_entity.id
_entity.type
_entity.pdbx_description
1 polymer ?
#
loop_
_entity_poly.entity_id
_entity_poly.type
_entity_poly.pdbx_seq_one_letter_code
_entity_poly.pdbx_strand_id
1 'polypeptide(L)'
;MTARILETTIPMKQVFSIGILSFFLILIGGCNSHLPPAPSDDPLAIPFDLILPVDLSGADYYAVAGVKSDEQVSQVGDSLEEVTLRKFYAEFLAANSGPVDFDVFINTTKLERHRDGDTLRLRSTFDTSVISGDQTWRLREPGEDRFDIGRFILPTVSLLDTIGPFNGLRETKGTLRSDTALRIFWQPGATGGNMKIEWRAPGATVVRDAFDFAGSYEIPAEVMENLRGPGTVILTRYRSISEQIDGGKTIVGLRLSQRTYEVIVQ
;
A
#
# COMPACT_ATOMS: atom_id res chain seq x y z
N MET A 1 61.06 35.22 -0.72
CA MET A 1 62.07 34.54 0.11
C MET A 1 61.56 33.13 0.34
N THR A 2 62.25 32.15 -0.23
CA THR A 2 61.79 30.81 -0.57
C THR A 2 62.22 29.82 0.52
N ALA A 3 61.33 28.95 0.98
CA ALA A 3 61.69 27.80 1.82
C ALA A 3 61.18 26.50 1.17
N ARG A 4 62.12 25.71 0.67
CA ARG A 4 61.97 24.33 0.20
C ARG A 4 61.84 23.41 1.42
N ILE A 5 60.96 22.40 1.35
CA ILE A 5 61.04 21.21 2.21
C ILE A 5 61.24 19.99 1.32
N LEU A 6 62.22 19.19 1.73
CA LEU A 6 62.83 18.05 1.05
C LEU A 6 61.90 16.85 0.88
N GLU A 7 62.02 16.21 -0.27
CA GLU A 7 61.69 14.81 -0.54
C GLU A 7 62.54 13.87 0.33
N THR A 8 61.97 12.74 0.76
CA THR A 8 62.76 11.59 1.20
C THR A 8 62.19 10.32 0.58
N THR A 9 62.87 9.87 -0.46
CA THR A 9 62.70 8.60 -1.18
C THR A 9 63.54 7.53 -0.48
N ILE A 10 62.96 6.39 -0.11
CA ILE A 10 63.71 5.23 0.39
C ILE A 10 63.77 4.17 -0.73
N PRO A 11 64.96 3.75 -1.18
CA PRO A 11 65.10 2.70 -2.19
C PRO A 11 65.38 1.31 -1.59
N MET A 12 64.69 0.31 -2.15
CA MET A 12 65.22 -0.89 -2.81
C MET A 12 66.17 -1.86 -2.08
N LYS A 13 65.75 -3.14 -1.99
CA LYS A 13 66.46 -4.41 -2.38
C LYS A 13 65.71 -5.58 -1.72
N GLN A 14 64.89 -6.39 -2.41
CA GLN A 14 65.17 -7.47 -3.38
C GLN A 14 66.25 -8.48 -2.95
N VAL A 15 66.00 -9.75 -3.33
CA VAL A 15 66.81 -10.99 -3.23
C VAL A 15 66.27 -11.95 -2.13
N PHE A 16 65.95 -13.25 -2.31
CA PHE A 16 66.29 -14.28 -3.31
C PHE A 16 65.09 -15.24 -3.54
N SER A 17 65.22 -16.01 -4.62
CA SER A 17 64.24 -16.79 -5.37
C SER A 17 64.32 -18.32 -5.11
N ILE A 18 63.32 -19.07 -5.64
CA ILE A 18 63.29 -20.53 -5.98
C ILE A 18 62.99 -21.47 -4.78
N GLY A 19 62.03 -22.41 -4.82
CA GLY A 19 61.14 -22.93 -5.85
C GLY A 19 60.34 -24.13 -5.30
N ILE A 20 59.65 -24.85 -6.21
CA ILE A 20 58.84 -26.09 -6.03
C ILE A 20 57.31 -25.88 -6.12
N LEU A 21 56.87 -25.71 -7.37
CA LEU A 21 55.99 -26.59 -8.14
C LEU A 21 55.03 -27.57 -7.40
N SER A 22 53.75 -27.47 -7.80
CA SER A 22 52.74 -28.54 -7.92
C SER A 22 51.93 -28.98 -6.69
N PHE A 23 50.62 -28.64 -6.67
CA PHE A 23 49.50 -29.46 -7.20
C PHE A 23 48.22 -29.36 -6.32
N PHE A 24 47.08 -29.08 -6.99
CA PHE A 24 45.66 -29.28 -6.61
C PHE A 24 45.05 -28.41 -5.48
N LEU A 25 44.16 -27.45 -5.76
CA LEU A 25 42.74 -27.49 -6.22
C LEU A 25 41.76 -27.23 -5.04
N ILE A 26 40.92 -26.20 -5.23
CA ILE A 26 39.54 -26.04 -4.73
C ILE A 26 39.34 -25.67 -3.24
N LEU A 27 39.09 -24.38 -2.98
CA LEU A 27 37.79 -23.86 -2.52
C LEU A 27 37.87 -22.33 -2.40
N ILE A 28 37.46 -21.66 -3.47
CA ILE A 28 37.01 -20.28 -3.41
C ILE A 28 35.67 -20.33 -2.67
N GLY A 29 35.68 -20.06 -1.37
CA GLY A 29 34.48 -19.75 -0.62
C GLY A 29 33.95 -18.41 -1.11
N GLY A 30 33.16 -18.47 -2.20
CA GLY A 30 32.41 -17.33 -2.69
C GLY A 30 31.49 -16.81 -1.59
N CYS A 31 31.60 -15.52 -1.31
CA CYS A 31 30.53 -14.76 -0.71
C CYS A 31 29.30 -14.90 -1.62
N ASN A 32 28.44 -15.89 -1.35
CA ASN A 32 27.08 -15.83 -1.83
C ASN A 32 26.41 -14.72 -1.03
N SER A 33 26.39 -13.51 -1.61
CA SER A 33 25.32 -12.59 -1.35
C SER A 33 24.03 -13.34 -1.63
N HIS A 34 23.36 -13.79 -0.57
CA HIS A 34 21.92 -13.99 -0.62
C HIS A 34 21.33 -12.59 -0.84
N LEU A 35 21.36 -12.14 -2.10
CA LEU A 35 20.36 -11.21 -2.57
C LEU A 35 19.02 -11.86 -2.19
N PRO A 36 18.12 -11.13 -1.50
CA PRO A 36 16.77 -11.62 -1.32
C PRO A 36 16.25 -12.04 -2.70
N PRO A 37 15.48 -13.13 -2.79
CA PRO A 37 14.91 -13.56 -4.06
C PRO A 37 14.29 -12.34 -4.72
N ALA A 38 14.64 -12.10 -5.99
CA ALA A 38 14.03 -11.04 -6.76
C ALA A 38 12.51 -11.16 -6.58
N PRO A 39 11.79 -10.07 -6.30
CA PRO A 39 10.34 -10.12 -6.22
C PRO A 39 9.86 -10.82 -7.49
N SER A 40 9.10 -11.89 -7.31
CA SER A 40 8.52 -12.66 -8.40
C SER A 40 7.87 -11.67 -9.36
N ASP A 41 8.33 -11.68 -10.61
CA ASP A 41 7.83 -10.83 -11.70
C ASP A 41 6.38 -11.14 -12.07
N ASP A 42 5.65 -11.95 -11.30
CA ASP A 42 4.22 -12.17 -11.52
C ASP A 42 3.44 -10.92 -11.12
N PRO A 43 2.96 -10.12 -12.10
CA PRO A 43 2.27 -8.87 -11.83
C PRO A 43 0.87 -9.09 -11.24
N LEU A 44 0.52 -10.36 -11.05
CA LEU A 44 -0.77 -10.91 -10.63
C LEU A 44 -0.73 -11.40 -9.17
N ALA A 45 0.39 -11.27 -8.46
CA ALA A 45 0.55 -11.87 -7.13
C ALA A 45 0.09 -10.99 -5.96
N ILE A 46 -0.13 -9.68 -6.16
CA ILE A 46 -0.54 -8.80 -5.05
C ILE A 46 -1.94 -9.19 -4.58
N PRO A 47 -2.10 -9.69 -3.34
CA PRO A 47 -3.42 -10.02 -2.82
C PRO A 47 -4.21 -8.74 -2.60
N PHE A 48 -5.49 -8.73 -2.97
CA PHE A 48 -6.39 -7.64 -2.63
C PHE A 48 -6.69 -7.68 -1.12
N ASP A 49 -6.08 -6.78 -0.37
CA ASP A 49 -6.10 -6.74 1.10
C ASP A 49 -6.57 -5.38 1.65
N LEU A 50 -7.34 -4.66 0.83
CA LEU A 50 -8.07 -3.46 1.21
C LEU A 50 -9.35 -3.85 1.97
N ILE A 51 -9.63 -3.15 3.06
CA ILE A 51 -10.89 -3.32 3.77
C ILE A 51 -11.94 -2.45 3.09
N LEU A 52 -13.01 -3.09 2.62
CA LEU A 52 -14.10 -2.38 1.97
C LEU A 52 -15.01 -1.74 3.04
N PRO A 53 -15.25 -0.42 2.98
CA PRO A 53 -15.96 0.27 4.04
C PRO A 53 -17.49 0.15 3.92
N VAL A 54 -18.01 -0.20 2.75
CA VAL A 54 -19.44 -0.24 2.46
C VAL A 54 -19.95 -1.65 2.25
N ASP A 55 -21.23 -1.86 2.53
CA ASP A 55 -21.93 -3.05 2.03
C ASP A 55 -22.05 -2.94 0.51
N LEU A 56 -21.74 -4.04 -0.14
CA LEU A 56 -21.80 -4.19 -1.58
C LEU A 56 -23.17 -4.74 -2.01
N SER A 57 -23.98 -5.28 -1.10
CA SER A 57 -25.25 -5.94 -1.46
C SER A 57 -26.15 -5.05 -2.33
N GLY A 58 -26.58 -5.58 -3.49
CA GLY A 58 -27.55 -4.93 -4.37
C GLY A 58 -27.00 -4.22 -5.63
N ALA A 59 -25.69 -4.15 -5.84
CA ALA A 59 -25.14 -3.75 -7.14
C ALA A 59 -25.10 -4.93 -8.13
N ASP A 60 -25.08 -4.66 -9.44
CA ASP A 60 -24.73 -5.68 -10.43
C ASP A 60 -23.20 -5.83 -10.54
N TYR A 61 -22.45 -4.74 -10.39
CA TYR A 61 -21.00 -4.71 -10.48
C TYR A 61 -20.35 -3.90 -9.37
N TYR A 62 -19.12 -4.29 -9.03
CA TYR A 62 -18.26 -3.60 -8.09
C TYR A 62 -16.98 -3.17 -8.75
N ALA A 63 -16.63 -1.90 -8.57
CA ALA A 63 -15.37 -1.33 -9.02
C ALA A 63 -14.67 -0.69 -7.82
N VAL A 64 -13.49 -1.20 -7.46
CA VAL A 64 -12.71 -0.68 -6.33
C VAL A 64 -11.34 -0.27 -6.81
N ALA A 65 -10.88 0.91 -6.43
CA ALA A 65 -9.48 1.27 -6.59
C ALA A 65 -8.98 2.08 -5.41
N GLY A 66 -7.72 1.85 -5.02
CA GLY A 66 -7.17 2.56 -3.89
C GLY A 66 -5.68 2.38 -3.71
N VAL A 67 -5.19 3.01 -2.66
CA VAL A 67 -3.79 2.93 -2.24
C VAL A 67 -3.75 2.45 -0.80
N LYS A 68 -2.96 1.42 -0.54
CA LYS A 68 -2.56 1.04 0.82
C LYS A 68 -1.15 1.51 1.06
N SER A 69 -0.95 2.26 2.12
CA SER A 69 0.36 2.73 2.55
C SER A 69 0.77 1.95 3.80
N ASP A 70 1.88 1.24 3.70
CA ASP A 70 2.54 0.55 4.81
C ASP A 70 3.84 1.30 5.12
N GLU A 71 4.16 1.57 6.39
CA GLU A 71 5.47 2.13 6.73
C GLU A 71 6.45 1.02 7.08
N GLN A 72 7.57 0.96 6.36
CA GLN A 72 8.66 0.07 6.68
C GLN A 72 9.80 0.88 7.32
N VAL A 73 10.28 0.41 8.48
CA VAL A 73 11.54 0.89 9.06
C VAL A 73 12.59 -0.16 8.77
N SER A 74 13.69 0.27 8.15
CA SER A 74 14.85 -0.56 7.90
C SER A 74 16.04 0.04 8.62
N GLN A 75 16.81 -0.80 9.32
CA GLN A 75 18.08 -0.37 9.89
C GLN A 75 19.14 -0.39 8.79
N VAL A 76 19.72 0.77 8.49
CA VAL A 76 20.80 0.94 7.52
C VAL A 76 22.04 1.42 8.29
N GLY A 77 22.91 0.47 8.65
CA GLY A 77 24.02 0.70 9.56
C GLY A 77 23.52 1.03 10.97
N ASP A 78 23.92 2.19 11.49
CA ASP A 78 23.50 2.69 12.81
C ASP A 78 22.28 3.64 12.73
N SER A 79 21.70 3.82 11.54
CA SER A 79 20.55 4.70 11.30
C SER A 79 19.27 3.90 11.02
N LEU A 80 18.14 4.45 11.41
CA LEU A 80 16.83 3.97 10.99
C LEU A 80 16.40 4.78 9.76
N GLU A 81 16.18 4.10 8.64
CA GLU A 81 15.55 4.67 7.46
C GLU A 81 14.07 4.27 7.43
N GLU A 82 13.20 5.26 7.23
CA GLU A 82 11.77 5.05 7.09
C GLU A 82 11.36 5.19 5.63
N VAL A 83 10.77 4.12 5.09
CA VAL A 83 10.25 4.10 3.74
C VAL A 83 8.76 3.83 3.80
N THR A 84 7.96 4.75 3.23
CA THR A 84 6.54 4.47 2.99
C THR A 84 6.42 3.62 1.73
N LEU A 85 6.03 2.36 1.89
CA LEU A 85 5.67 1.48 0.79
C LEU A 85 4.21 1.72 0.42
N ARG A 86 3.95 1.98 -0.85
CA ARG A 86 2.61 2.16 -1.38
C ARG A 86 2.27 1.01 -2.31
N LYS A 87 1.15 0.34 -2.03
CA LYS A 87 0.54 -0.67 -2.90
C LYS A 87 -0.69 -0.06 -3.54
N PHE A 88 -0.81 -0.28 -4.85
CA PHE A 88 -1.84 0.32 -5.68
C PHE A 88 -2.80 -0.78 -6.14
N TYR A 89 -4.09 -0.57 -5.92
CA TYR A 89 -5.12 -1.56 -6.20
C TYR A 89 -6.13 -1.00 -7.18
N ALA A 90 -6.58 -1.89 -8.06
CA ALA A 90 -7.76 -1.71 -8.86
C ALA A 90 -8.37 -3.09 -9.11
N GLU A 91 -9.65 -3.23 -8.82
CA GLU A 91 -10.41 -4.47 -8.89
C GLU A 91 -11.80 -4.20 -9.47
N PHE A 92 -12.25 -5.09 -10.35
CA PHE A 92 -13.61 -5.15 -10.86
C PHE A 92 -14.16 -6.57 -10.72
N LEU A 93 -15.39 -6.69 -10.24
CA LEU A 93 -16.07 -7.97 -10.15
C LEU A 93 -17.60 -7.83 -10.36
N ALA A 94 -18.22 -8.90 -10.87
CA ALA A 94 -19.68 -9.03 -10.92
C ALA A 94 -20.24 -9.49 -9.57
N ALA A 95 -21.40 -8.96 -9.18
CA ALA A 95 -21.93 -9.18 -7.84
C ALA A 95 -22.39 -10.61 -7.55
N ASN A 96 -22.95 -11.28 -8.57
CA ASN A 96 -23.40 -12.66 -8.45
C ASN A 96 -22.27 -13.69 -8.58
N SER A 97 -21.00 -13.26 -8.62
CA SER A 97 -19.82 -14.07 -8.95
C SER A 97 -19.99 -14.85 -10.27
N GLY A 98 -19.36 -14.35 -11.33
CA GLY A 98 -19.39 -15.00 -12.63
C GLY A 98 -18.51 -14.26 -13.63
N PRO A 99 -18.16 -14.91 -14.75
CA PRO A 99 -17.21 -14.35 -15.69
C PRO A 99 -17.77 -13.07 -16.30
N VAL A 100 -16.95 -12.04 -16.27
CA VAL A 100 -17.18 -10.81 -17.02
C VAL A 100 -16.83 -11.06 -18.49
N ASP A 101 -17.80 -10.88 -19.37
CA ASP A 101 -17.72 -11.07 -20.83
C ASP A 101 -17.35 -9.79 -21.59
N PHE A 102 -17.09 -8.71 -20.88
CA PHE A 102 -16.60 -7.45 -21.41
C PHE A 102 -15.21 -7.09 -20.87
N ASP A 103 -14.51 -6.22 -21.60
CA ASP A 103 -13.27 -5.62 -21.18
C ASP A 103 -13.53 -4.45 -20.24
N VAL A 104 -12.72 -4.33 -19.19
CA VAL A 104 -12.78 -3.21 -18.24
C VAL A 104 -11.49 -2.42 -18.31
N PHE A 105 -11.62 -1.09 -18.40
CA PHE A 105 -10.51 -0.16 -18.44
C PHE A 105 -10.61 0.86 -17.31
N ILE A 106 -9.47 1.23 -16.75
CA ILE A 106 -9.30 2.39 -15.90
C ILE A 106 -8.44 3.40 -16.64
N ASN A 107 -8.99 4.58 -16.87
CA ASN A 107 -8.46 5.54 -17.82
C ASN A 107 -8.22 4.81 -19.15
N THR A 108 -6.98 4.71 -19.62
CA THR A 108 -6.60 3.99 -20.84
C THR A 108 -6.07 2.57 -20.59
N THR A 109 -6.00 2.13 -19.35
CA THR A 109 -5.36 0.86 -18.96
C THR A 109 -6.40 -0.24 -18.80
N LYS A 110 -6.24 -1.33 -19.54
CA LYS A 110 -7.09 -2.52 -19.44
C LYS A 110 -6.80 -3.26 -18.13
N LEU A 111 -7.85 -3.68 -17.43
CA LEU A 111 -7.79 -4.61 -16.32
C LEU A 111 -7.75 -6.04 -16.86
N GLU A 112 -7.08 -6.91 -16.12
CA GLU A 112 -6.87 -8.28 -16.55
C GLU A 112 -7.38 -9.28 -15.53
N ARG A 113 -7.75 -10.48 -16.00
CA ARG A 113 -8.19 -11.54 -15.10
C ARG A 113 -7.09 -11.87 -14.09
N HIS A 114 -7.47 -11.85 -12.82
CA HIS A 114 -6.64 -12.28 -11.73
C HIS A 114 -6.70 -13.81 -11.65
N ARG A 115 -5.63 -14.47 -12.12
CA ARG A 115 -5.54 -15.94 -12.21
C ARG A 115 -6.70 -16.47 -13.08
N ASP A 116 -7.19 -17.67 -12.79
CA ASP A 116 -8.35 -18.27 -13.46
C ASP A 116 -9.70 -17.84 -12.86
N GLY A 117 -9.73 -16.70 -12.15
CA GLY A 117 -10.93 -16.19 -11.49
C GLY A 117 -11.75 -15.20 -12.33
N ASP A 118 -12.90 -14.82 -11.79
CA ASP A 118 -13.85 -13.87 -12.39
C ASP A 118 -13.53 -12.40 -12.09
N THR A 119 -12.48 -12.15 -11.32
CA THR A 119 -12.06 -10.82 -10.89
C THR A 119 -11.07 -10.22 -11.88
N LEU A 120 -11.29 -8.98 -12.30
CA LEU A 120 -10.35 -8.22 -13.12
C LEU A 120 -9.54 -7.29 -12.23
N ARG A 121 -8.20 -7.25 -12.39
CA ARG A 121 -7.29 -6.43 -11.59
C ARG A 121 -6.29 -5.66 -12.44
N LEU A 122 -5.76 -4.57 -11.87
CA LEU A 122 -4.60 -3.89 -12.41
C LEU A 122 -3.34 -4.74 -12.16
N ARG A 123 -2.47 -4.88 -13.16
CA ARG A 123 -1.15 -5.52 -12.98
C ARG A 123 -0.21 -4.64 -12.16
N SER A 124 0.65 -5.24 -11.34
CA SER A 124 1.57 -4.52 -10.44
C SER A 124 2.61 -3.62 -11.13
N THR A 125 2.84 -3.80 -12.43
CA THR A 125 3.88 -3.08 -13.20
C THR A 125 3.40 -1.75 -13.81
N PHE A 126 2.14 -1.35 -13.56
CA PHE A 126 1.60 -0.14 -14.17
C PHE A 126 2.01 1.14 -13.44
N ASP A 127 2.12 2.21 -14.24
CA ASP A 127 2.45 3.55 -13.79
C ASP A 127 1.48 4.02 -12.69
N THR A 128 2.04 4.37 -11.54
CA THR A 128 1.33 4.94 -10.38
C THR A 128 0.46 6.16 -10.73
N SER A 129 0.73 6.81 -11.86
CA SER A 129 -0.08 7.90 -12.41
C SER A 129 -1.52 7.50 -12.75
N VAL A 130 -1.79 6.22 -13.03
CA VAL A 130 -3.15 5.70 -13.31
C VAL A 130 -4.07 5.82 -12.08
N ILE A 131 -3.49 5.85 -10.87
CA ILE A 131 -4.21 5.82 -9.59
C ILE A 131 -4.01 7.12 -8.80
N SER A 132 -3.31 8.14 -9.29
CA SER A 132 -3.14 9.39 -8.54
C SER A 132 -4.24 10.43 -8.77
N GLY A 133 -5.06 10.26 -9.82
CA GLY A 133 -6.14 11.19 -10.20
C GLY A 133 -7.54 10.58 -10.18
N ASP A 134 -8.49 11.35 -10.72
CA ASP A 134 -9.82 10.84 -11.07
C ASP A 134 -9.66 9.70 -12.07
N GLN A 135 -10.50 8.68 -11.89
CA GLN A 135 -10.43 7.48 -12.70
C GLN A 135 -11.68 7.36 -13.54
N THR A 136 -11.53 7.42 -14.85
CA THR A 136 -12.60 7.08 -15.78
C THR A 136 -12.61 5.57 -15.98
N TRP A 137 -13.64 4.91 -15.52
CA TRP A 137 -13.85 3.49 -15.75
C TRP A 137 -14.70 3.28 -17.00
N ARG A 138 -14.32 2.31 -17.83
CA ARG A 138 -15.00 1.99 -19.07
C ARG A 138 -15.20 0.49 -19.20
N LEU A 139 -16.42 0.08 -19.51
CA LEU A 139 -16.81 -1.29 -19.85
C LEU A 139 -17.00 -1.34 -21.36
N ARG A 140 -16.46 -2.36 -22.02
CA ARG A 140 -16.39 -2.41 -23.49
C ARG A 140 -16.54 -3.83 -23.98
N GLU A 141 -17.33 -4.03 -25.03
CA GLU A 141 -17.44 -5.35 -25.65
C GLU A 141 -16.07 -5.81 -26.21
N PRO A 142 -15.70 -7.10 -26.06
CA PRO A 142 -14.42 -7.58 -26.54
C PRO A 142 -14.30 -7.44 -28.05
N GLY A 143 -13.21 -6.82 -28.51
CA GLY A 143 -12.94 -6.63 -29.94
C GLY A 143 -13.59 -5.39 -30.56
N GLU A 144 -14.36 -4.60 -29.79
CA GLU A 144 -14.89 -3.31 -30.25
C GLU A 144 -14.09 -2.12 -29.68
N ASP A 145 -13.38 -1.37 -30.53
CA ASP A 145 -12.53 -0.28 -30.04
C ASP A 145 -13.28 1.04 -29.74
N ARG A 146 -14.57 1.15 -30.10
CA ARG A 146 -15.24 2.46 -30.22
C ARG A 146 -16.45 2.68 -29.33
N PHE A 147 -17.06 1.64 -28.76
CA PHE A 147 -18.29 1.79 -27.97
C PHE A 147 -18.08 1.27 -26.55
N ASP A 148 -18.26 2.18 -25.58
CA ASP A 148 -18.29 1.81 -24.17
C ASP A 148 -19.75 1.46 -23.81
N ILE A 149 -20.00 0.26 -23.30
CA ILE A 149 -21.31 -0.19 -22.80
C ILE A 149 -21.59 0.29 -21.37
N GLY A 150 -20.60 0.93 -20.75
CA GLY A 150 -20.73 1.55 -19.45
C GLY A 150 -19.54 2.46 -19.21
N ARG A 151 -19.79 3.63 -18.64
CA ARG A 151 -18.74 4.58 -18.29
C ARG A 151 -19.12 5.33 -17.03
N PHE A 152 -18.19 5.40 -16.08
CA PHE A 152 -18.36 6.14 -14.83
C PHE A 152 -17.02 6.69 -14.35
N ILE A 153 -17.07 7.62 -13.39
CA ILE A 153 -15.88 8.24 -12.82
C ILE A 153 -15.82 7.91 -11.33
N LEU A 154 -14.72 7.32 -10.88
CA LEU A 154 -14.39 7.27 -9.46
C LEU A 154 -13.56 8.51 -9.10
N PRO A 155 -14.12 9.45 -8.30
CA PRO A 155 -13.40 10.65 -7.91
C PRO A 155 -12.18 10.29 -7.07
N THR A 156 -11.11 11.08 -7.21
CA THR A 156 -9.91 10.91 -6.40
C THR A 156 -10.17 11.11 -4.90
N VAL A 157 -9.37 10.41 -4.10
CA VAL A 157 -9.28 10.57 -2.65
C VAL A 157 -7.86 10.93 -2.28
N SER A 158 -7.70 11.95 -1.44
CA SER A 158 -6.38 12.36 -0.96
C SER A 158 -5.71 11.22 -0.18
N LEU A 159 -4.41 11.03 -0.35
CA LEU A 159 -3.68 10.01 0.40
C LEU A 159 -3.73 10.28 1.91
N LEU A 160 -3.80 9.20 2.69
CA LEU A 160 -3.53 9.24 4.12
C LEU A 160 -2.01 9.13 4.32
N ASP A 161 -1.34 10.27 4.36
CA ASP A 161 0.12 10.32 4.51
C ASP A 161 0.56 10.45 5.97
N THR A 162 -0.16 11.21 6.80
CA THR A 162 0.18 11.40 8.21
C THR A 162 -1.06 11.32 9.08
N ILE A 163 -1.03 10.44 10.09
CA ILE A 163 -2.10 10.28 11.07
C ILE A 163 -1.49 10.31 12.48
N GLY A 164 -1.94 11.28 13.28
CA GLY A 164 -1.59 11.36 14.69
C GLY A 164 -2.54 10.54 15.56
N PRO A 165 -2.08 9.93 16.66
CA PRO A 165 -0.73 10.03 17.23
C PRO A 165 0.22 8.87 16.84
N PHE A 166 -0.18 8.02 15.89
CA PHE A 166 0.47 6.72 15.69
C PHE A 166 1.94 6.81 15.27
N ASN A 167 2.31 7.76 14.42
CA ASN A 167 3.70 7.96 14.01
C ASN A 167 4.60 8.25 15.23
N GLY A 168 4.18 9.15 16.12
CA GLY A 168 4.94 9.49 17.34
C GLY A 168 5.02 8.35 18.35
N LEU A 169 3.97 7.53 18.47
CA LEU A 169 3.99 6.33 19.32
C LEU A 169 4.99 5.30 18.80
N ARG A 170 5.08 5.13 17.48
CA ARG A 170 6.04 4.22 16.87
C ARG A 170 7.48 4.66 17.11
N GLU A 171 7.79 5.93 16.84
CA GLU A 171 9.13 6.51 17.04
C GLU A 171 9.61 6.34 18.48
N THR A 172 8.72 6.54 19.44
CA THR A 172 9.04 6.46 20.87
C THR A 172 8.87 5.07 21.47
N LYS A 173 8.40 4.09 20.70
CA LYS A 173 7.87 2.81 21.20
C LYS A 173 6.87 3.02 22.36
N GLY A 174 6.13 4.12 22.29
CA GLY A 174 5.15 4.52 23.27
C GLY A 174 3.93 3.61 23.24
N THR A 175 3.24 3.56 24.36
CA THR A 175 1.96 2.87 24.49
C THR A 175 0.84 3.87 24.65
N LEU A 176 -0.34 3.46 24.24
CA LEU A 176 -1.58 4.21 24.45
C LEU A 176 -2.13 3.88 25.82
N ARG A 177 -2.65 4.88 26.51
CA ARG A 177 -3.36 4.68 27.78
C ARG A 177 -4.79 4.24 27.52
N SER A 178 -5.20 3.18 28.21
CA SER A 178 -6.54 2.58 28.18
C SER A 178 -7.59 3.42 28.92
N ASP A 179 -7.16 4.20 29.92
CA ASP A 179 -8.02 5.02 30.78
C ASP A 179 -8.26 6.44 30.27
N THR A 180 -7.72 6.77 29.08
CA THR A 180 -7.85 8.09 28.46
C THR A 180 -8.53 7.99 27.10
N ALA A 181 -9.34 8.98 26.76
CA ALA A 181 -9.84 9.11 25.41
C ALA A 181 -8.67 9.32 24.44
N LEU A 182 -8.71 8.64 23.29
CA LEU A 182 -7.72 8.78 22.24
C LEU A 182 -8.28 9.66 21.14
N ARG A 183 -7.63 10.79 20.88
CA ARG A 183 -7.94 11.60 19.72
C ARG A 183 -7.00 11.28 18.57
N ILE A 184 -7.59 10.83 17.46
CA ILE A 184 -6.92 10.56 16.20
C ILE A 184 -7.08 11.79 15.31
N PHE A 185 -6.03 12.19 14.62
CA PHE A 185 -6.02 13.36 13.73
C PHE A 185 -5.48 13.00 12.36
N TRP A 186 -6.06 13.58 11.32
CA TRP A 186 -5.60 13.45 9.94
C TRP A 186 -5.79 14.78 9.21
N GLN A 187 -5.01 14.99 8.15
CA GLN A 187 -5.24 16.11 7.25
C GLN A 187 -6.53 15.88 6.46
N PRO A 188 -7.56 16.74 6.54
CA PRO A 188 -8.79 16.58 5.75
C PRO A 188 -8.50 16.49 4.25
N GLY A 189 -9.23 15.63 3.53
CA GLY A 189 -9.15 15.54 2.07
C GLY A 189 -9.75 16.77 1.39
N ALA A 190 -9.14 17.18 0.27
CA ALA A 190 -9.60 18.37 -0.48
C ALA A 190 -10.98 18.17 -1.15
N THR A 191 -11.34 16.92 -1.45
CA THR A 191 -12.52 16.58 -2.27
C THR A 191 -13.68 16.01 -1.43
N GLY A 192 -13.60 16.10 -0.10
CA GLY A 192 -14.56 15.48 0.82
C GLY A 192 -14.51 13.96 0.82
N GLY A 193 -15.30 13.32 1.68
CA GLY A 193 -15.36 11.87 1.80
C GLY A 193 -15.67 11.42 3.22
N ASN A 194 -15.54 10.12 3.44
CA ASN A 194 -15.73 9.48 4.73
C ASN A 194 -14.43 8.84 5.20
N MET A 195 -14.33 8.68 6.51
CA MET A 195 -13.25 7.98 7.19
C MET A 195 -13.86 6.79 7.91
N LYS A 196 -13.33 5.59 7.66
CA LYS A 196 -13.59 4.40 8.45
C LYS A 196 -12.38 4.11 9.32
N ILE A 197 -12.61 3.95 10.61
CA ILE A 197 -11.61 3.62 11.62
C ILE A 197 -11.97 2.26 12.16
N GLU A 198 -11.10 1.28 11.92
CA GLU A 198 -11.27 -0.08 12.40
C GLU A 198 -10.11 -0.43 13.34
N TRP A 199 -10.44 -0.79 14.56
CA TRP A 199 -9.49 -1.24 15.57
C TRP A 199 -9.72 -2.72 15.85
N ARG A 200 -8.65 -3.51 15.78
CA ARG A 200 -8.66 -4.94 16.08
C ARG A 200 -7.71 -5.23 17.23
N ALA A 201 -8.24 -5.78 18.32
CA ALA A 201 -7.49 -6.27 19.47
C ALA A 201 -7.95 -7.71 19.80
N PRO A 202 -7.15 -8.52 20.54
CA PRO A 202 -7.42 -9.95 20.79
C PRO A 202 -8.83 -10.28 21.32
N GLY A 203 -9.53 -9.34 21.97
CA GLY A 203 -10.89 -9.54 22.47
C GLY A 203 -11.92 -8.54 21.97
N ALA A 204 -11.55 -7.61 21.08
CA ALA A 204 -12.43 -6.52 20.68
C ALA A 204 -12.16 -6.07 19.24
N THR A 205 -13.23 -5.84 18.49
CA THR A 205 -13.18 -5.12 17.22
C THR A 205 -14.10 -3.90 17.32
N VAL A 206 -13.55 -2.73 17.06
CA VAL A 206 -14.27 -1.46 17.10
C VAL A 206 -14.23 -0.85 15.72
N VAL A 207 -15.40 -0.62 15.13
CA VAL A 207 -15.54 0.07 13.85
C VAL A 207 -16.26 1.39 14.09
N ARG A 208 -15.72 2.47 13.54
CA ARG A 208 -16.28 3.82 13.60
C ARG A 208 -16.21 4.50 12.24
N ASP A 209 -17.25 5.27 11.95
CA ASP A 209 -17.28 6.17 10.80
C ASP A 209 -17.13 7.61 11.28
N ALA A 210 -16.41 8.40 10.51
CA ALA A 210 -16.22 9.82 10.73
C ALA A 210 -16.28 10.56 9.39
N PHE A 211 -16.65 11.84 9.44
CA PHE A 211 -16.54 12.69 8.27
C PHE A 211 -15.09 13.09 8.03
N ASP A 212 -14.60 12.95 6.80
CA ASP A 212 -13.19 13.28 6.48
C ASP A 212 -12.86 14.75 6.76
N PHE A 213 -13.81 15.65 6.51
CA PHE A 213 -13.63 17.09 6.76
C PHE A 213 -13.47 17.46 8.23
N ALA A 214 -13.82 16.57 9.17
CA ALA A 214 -13.63 16.81 10.61
C ALA A 214 -12.15 16.82 11.00
N GLY A 215 -11.29 16.16 10.21
CA GLY A 215 -9.85 16.06 10.46
C GLY A 215 -9.45 15.35 11.76
N SER A 216 -10.42 14.84 12.51
CA SER A 216 -10.18 14.12 13.75
C SER A 216 -11.37 13.28 14.17
N TYR A 217 -11.09 12.28 15.01
CA TYR A 217 -12.08 11.47 15.70
C TYR A 217 -11.59 11.15 17.10
N GLU A 218 -12.49 11.18 18.08
CA GLU A 218 -12.18 10.81 19.46
C GLU A 218 -12.77 9.43 19.77
N ILE A 219 -11.91 8.52 20.19
CA ILE A 219 -12.29 7.23 20.76
C ILE A 219 -12.45 7.44 22.28
N PRO A 220 -13.66 7.27 22.84
CA PRO A 220 -13.89 7.46 24.27
C PRO A 220 -13.04 6.52 25.14
N ALA A 221 -12.72 6.96 26.36
CA ALA A 221 -11.93 6.18 27.31
C ALA A 221 -12.54 4.80 27.61
N GLU A 222 -13.86 4.71 27.74
CA GLU A 222 -14.59 3.44 27.92
C GLU A 222 -14.38 2.44 26.76
N VAL A 223 -14.15 2.95 25.54
CA VAL A 223 -13.83 2.10 24.39
C VAL A 223 -12.35 1.71 24.44
N MET A 224 -11.46 2.64 24.77
CA MET A 224 -10.02 2.39 24.92
C MET A 224 -9.73 1.33 25.98
N GLU A 225 -10.51 1.28 27.07
CA GLU A 225 -10.39 0.25 28.11
C GLU A 225 -10.60 -1.17 27.57
N ASN A 226 -11.53 -1.32 26.63
CA ASN A 226 -11.81 -2.60 25.97
C ASN A 226 -10.78 -2.98 24.89
N LEU A 227 -9.86 -2.06 24.56
CA LEU A 227 -8.84 -2.24 23.53
C LEU A 227 -7.45 -2.56 24.11
N ARG A 228 -7.33 -2.83 25.43
CA ARG A 228 -6.08 -3.20 26.11
C ARG A 228 -5.35 -4.35 25.41
N GLY A 229 -4.02 -4.23 25.36
CA GLY A 229 -3.12 -5.20 24.73
C GLY A 229 -2.60 -4.76 23.36
N PRO A 230 -1.90 -5.65 22.64
CA PRO A 230 -1.48 -5.40 21.27
C PRO A 230 -2.70 -5.36 20.35
N GLY A 231 -2.67 -4.51 19.32
CA GLY A 231 -3.73 -4.43 18.34
C GLY A 231 -3.30 -3.71 17.07
N THR A 232 -4.21 -3.69 16.10
CA THR A 232 -4.02 -3.06 14.81
C THR A 232 -5.11 -2.02 14.59
N VAL A 233 -4.72 -0.82 14.17
CA VAL A 233 -5.62 0.25 13.74
C VAL A 233 -5.54 0.40 12.23
N ILE A 234 -6.69 0.34 11.56
CA ILE A 234 -6.83 0.46 10.12
C ILE A 234 -7.69 1.69 9.85
N LEU A 235 -7.10 2.68 9.18
CA LEU A 235 -7.78 3.91 8.82
C LEU A 235 -7.96 3.94 7.31
N THR A 236 -9.20 4.08 6.88
CA THR A 236 -9.57 4.09 5.46
C THR A 236 -10.32 5.36 5.14
N ARG A 237 -9.70 6.24 4.36
CA ARG A 237 -10.41 7.32 3.67
C ARG A 237 -11.10 6.73 2.46
N TYR A 238 -12.36 7.04 2.24
CA TYR A 238 -13.07 6.54 1.09
C TYR A 238 -14.13 7.50 0.53
N ARG A 239 -14.43 7.27 -0.74
CA ARG A 239 -15.61 7.81 -1.43
C ARG A 239 -16.28 6.68 -2.18
N SER A 240 -17.60 6.71 -2.19
CA SER A 240 -18.42 5.79 -2.96
C SER A 240 -19.25 6.54 -3.98
N ILE A 241 -19.57 5.85 -5.07
CA ILE A 241 -20.61 6.22 -6.02
C ILE A 241 -21.56 5.03 -6.17
N SER A 242 -22.79 5.33 -6.59
CA SER A 242 -23.74 4.34 -7.06
C SER A 242 -24.32 4.88 -8.35
N GLU A 243 -23.98 4.27 -9.47
CA GLU A 243 -24.36 4.73 -10.80
C GLU A 243 -25.14 3.65 -11.54
N GLN A 244 -26.08 4.06 -12.38
CA GLN A 244 -26.74 3.17 -13.32
C GLN A 244 -26.05 3.30 -14.68
N ILE A 245 -25.63 2.18 -15.25
CA ILE A 245 -25.07 2.11 -16.61
C ILE A 245 -26.12 1.60 -17.60
N ASP A 246 -25.75 1.60 -18.89
CA ASP A 246 -26.60 1.09 -19.96
C ASP A 246 -27.05 -0.36 -19.69
N GLY A 247 -28.25 -0.68 -20.16
CA GLY A 247 -28.91 -1.96 -19.83
C GLY A 247 -29.53 -2.01 -18.43
N GLY A 248 -29.58 -0.86 -17.73
CA GLY A 248 -30.26 -0.72 -16.44
C GLY A 248 -29.50 -1.30 -15.25
N LYS A 249 -28.24 -1.68 -15.46
CA LYS A 249 -27.36 -2.29 -14.46
C LYS A 249 -26.82 -1.26 -13.49
N THR A 250 -26.60 -1.64 -12.25
CA THR A 250 -26.04 -0.77 -11.21
C THR A 250 -24.58 -1.09 -10.92
N ILE A 251 -23.78 -0.04 -10.75
CA ILE A 251 -22.38 -0.13 -10.33
C ILE A 251 -22.23 0.56 -8.99
N VAL A 252 -21.62 -0.14 -8.04
CA VAL A 252 -21.07 0.47 -6.82
C VAL A 252 -19.57 0.63 -6.99
N GLY A 253 -19.15 1.89 -6.97
CA GLY A 253 -17.77 2.29 -7.18
C GLY A 253 -17.15 2.78 -5.88
N LEU A 254 -15.93 2.33 -5.56
CA LEU A 254 -15.20 2.71 -4.35
C LEU A 254 -13.81 3.22 -4.66
N ARG A 255 -13.52 4.41 -4.16
CA ARG A 255 -12.16 4.97 -4.13
C ARG A 255 -11.68 5.02 -2.69
N LEU A 256 -10.48 4.53 -2.41
CA LEU A 256 -9.97 4.49 -1.04
C LEU A 256 -8.47 4.79 -0.89
N SER A 257 -8.09 5.29 0.27
CA SER A 257 -6.72 5.35 0.78
C SER A 257 -6.70 4.74 2.17
N GLN A 258 -5.85 3.74 2.38
CA GLN A 258 -5.78 2.97 3.64
C GLN A 258 -4.38 3.06 4.27
N ARG A 259 -4.35 3.18 5.59
CA ARG A 259 -3.15 3.09 6.44
C ARG A 259 -3.41 2.08 7.54
N THR A 260 -2.38 1.32 7.89
CA THR A 260 -2.41 0.34 8.99
C THR A 260 -1.33 0.67 10.01
N TYR A 261 -1.68 0.62 11.29
CA TYR A 261 -0.77 0.88 12.41
C TYR A 261 -0.86 -0.26 13.43
N GLU A 262 0.30 -0.75 13.88
CA GLU A 262 0.40 -1.64 15.03
C GLU A 262 0.54 -0.79 16.30
N VAL A 263 -0.25 -1.10 17.32
CA VAL A 263 -0.35 -0.32 18.56
C VAL A 263 -0.42 -1.22 19.79
N ILE A 264 -0.09 -0.68 20.94
CA ILE A 264 -0.25 -1.33 22.24
C ILE A 264 -1.00 -0.39 23.17
N VAL A 265 -2.09 -0.86 23.76
CA VAL A 265 -2.89 -0.13 24.75
C VAL A 265 -2.66 -0.72 26.15
N GLN A 266 -2.45 0.12 27.16
CA GLN A 266 -2.11 -0.26 28.55
C GLN A 266 -3.03 0.36 29.59
#